data_AF-A0A8J2PTP1-F1
#
_entry.id   AF-A0A8J2PTP1-F1
#
_cell.length_a   1.000
_cell.length_b   1.000
_cell.length_c   1.000
_cell.angle_alpha   90.00
_cell.angle_beta   90.00
_cell.angle_gamma   90.00
#
_symmetry.space_group_name_H-M   'P 1'
#
loop_
_entity.id
_entity.type
_entity.pdbx_description
1 polymer ?
#
loop_
_entity_poly.entity_id
_entity_poly.type
_entity_poly.pdbx_seq_one_letter_code
_entity_poly.pdbx_strand_id
1 'polypeptide(L)'
;SFTATLVAKILNEKFPQYGEAVLDIPVAKLWPSFNFTLIDRARAESTSFRDLLSHRTCLARDDIGVSFEAIKSIEEFAYRSRYIPEGCPFRSGLSYNNNLLALAGELIAQ
;
A
#
# COMPACT_ATOMS: atom_id res chain seq x y z
N SER A 1 13.20 5.85 -3.08
CA SER A 1 14.07 5.76 -1.89
C SER A 1 13.49 6.51 -0.70
N PHE A 2 13.15 7.80 -0.80
CA PHE A 2 12.65 8.61 0.33
C PHE A 2 11.40 8.04 1.04
N THR A 3 10.35 7.69 0.31
CA THR A 3 9.11 7.15 0.91
C THR A 3 9.39 5.90 1.73
N ALA A 4 10.20 4.97 1.21
CA ALA A 4 10.56 3.74 1.94
C ALA A 4 11.30 4.05 3.25
N THR A 5 12.23 5.02 3.24
CA THR A 5 12.94 5.45 4.45
C THR A 5 12.00 6.05 5.49
N LEU A 6 11.07 6.92 5.06
CA LEU A 6 10.07 7.51 5.96
C LEU A 6 9.12 6.47 6.52
N VAL A 7 8.64 5.54 5.69
CA VAL A 7 7.82 4.41 6.12
C VAL A 7 8.54 3.58 7.17
N ALA A 8 9.78 3.17 6.92
CA ALA A 8 10.56 2.39 7.88
C ALA A 8 10.74 3.13 9.22
N LYS A 9 11.08 4.43 9.16
CA LYS A 9 11.22 5.27 10.36
C LYS A 9 9.93 5.37 11.16
N ILE A 10 8.83 5.75 10.51
CA ILE A 10 7.55 5.97 11.19
C ILE A 10 6.99 4.66 11.75
N LEU A 11 7.12 3.55 11.02
CA LEU A 11 6.72 2.24 11.53
C LEU A 11 7.51 1.84 12.78
N ASN A 12 8.81 2.08 12.79
CA ASN A 12 9.66 1.80 13.95
C ASN A 12 9.30 2.68 15.16
N GLU A 13 8.87 3.93 14.93
CA GLU A 13 8.45 4.86 15.99
C GLU A 13 7.05 4.53 16.53
N LYS A 14 6.10 4.20 15.65
CA LYS A 14 4.70 3.91 16.05
C LYS A 14 4.53 2.50 16.61
N PHE A 15 5.33 1.54 16.17
CA PHE A 15 5.23 0.14 16.59
C PHE A 15 6.59 -0.46 16.98
N PRO A 16 7.28 0.13 17.97
CA PRO A 16 8.63 -0.30 18.35
C PRO A 16 8.68 -1.76 18.81
N GLN A 17 7.57 -2.32 19.32
CA GLN A 17 7.48 -3.70 19.79
C GLN A 17 7.72 -4.75 18.70
N TYR A 18 7.52 -4.40 17.42
CA TYR A 18 7.70 -5.34 16.31
C TYR A 18 9.10 -5.26 15.69
N GLY A 19 9.90 -4.24 16.01
CA GLY A 19 11.19 -4.00 15.36
C GLY A 19 11.08 -4.04 13.84
N GLU A 20 12.02 -4.71 13.15
CA GLU A 20 11.99 -4.85 11.69
C GLU A 20 10.76 -5.62 11.18
N ALA A 21 10.23 -6.56 11.98
CA ALA A 21 9.09 -7.38 11.58
C ALA A 21 7.82 -6.57 11.34
N VAL A 22 7.78 -5.30 11.78
CA VAL A 22 6.68 -4.37 11.49
C VAL A 22 6.38 -4.26 9.99
N LEU A 23 7.39 -4.39 9.13
CA LEU A 23 7.23 -4.32 7.67
C LEU A 23 6.43 -5.50 7.11
N ASP A 24 6.37 -6.62 7.83
CA ASP A 24 5.69 -7.85 7.44
C ASP A 24 4.31 -7.99 8.08
N ILE A 25 3.97 -7.13 9.05
CA ILE A 25 2.63 -7.11 9.65
C ILE A 25 1.64 -6.53 8.62
N PRO A 26 0.48 -7.17 8.42
CA PRO A 26 -0.55 -6.63 7.53
C PRO A 26 -1.00 -5.22 7.93
N VAL A 27 -1.19 -4.36 6.94
CA VAL A 27 -1.63 -2.97 7.12
C VAL A 27 -2.91 -2.90 7.94
N ALA A 28 -3.89 -3.77 7.64
CA ALA A 28 -5.16 -3.84 8.36
C ALA A 28 -5.02 -4.16 9.86
N LYS A 29 -3.92 -4.80 10.28
CA LYS A 29 -3.63 -5.05 11.71
C LYS A 29 -2.95 -3.86 12.38
N LEU A 30 -2.10 -3.13 11.65
CA LEU A 30 -1.41 -1.96 12.18
C LEU A 30 -2.33 -0.73 12.28
N TRP A 31 -3.22 -0.55 11.29
CA TRP A 31 -4.20 0.55 11.24
C TRP A 31 -5.63 0.05 10.95
N PRO A 32 -6.34 -0.53 11.93
CA PRO A 32 -7.69 -1.04 11.72
C PRO A 32 -8.71 0.04 11.32
N SER A 33 -8.53 1.28 11.80
CA SER A 33 -9.43 2.41 11.52
C SER A 33 -9.36 2.91 10.09
N PHE A 34 -8.25 2.67 9.39
CA PHE A 34 -8.07 3.13 8.00
C PHE A 34 -8.92 2.35 7.00
N ASN A 35 -9.46 1.19 7.41
CA ASN A 35 -10.26 0.32 6.54
C ASN A 35 -9.55 0.02 5.20
N PHE A 36 -8.29 -0.43 5.30
CA PHE A 36 -7.45 -0.72 4.14
C PHE A 36 -8.13 -1.78 3.26
N THR A 37 -8.48 -1.38 2.04
CA THR A 37 -9.27 -2.18 1.10
C THR A 37 -8.54 -2.26 -0.24
N LEU A 38 -8.54 -3.44 -0.85
CA LEU A 38 -8.07 -3.72 -2.20
C LEU A 38 -9.17 -4.49 -2.96
N ILE A 39 -8.91 -4.84 -4.22
CA ILE A 39 -9.89 -5.50 -5.11
C ILE A 39 -10.48 -6.78 -4.53
N ASP A 40 -9.70 -7.53 -3.76
CA ASP A 40 -10.16 -8.72 -3.06
C ASP A 40 -9.77 -8.69 -1.58
N ARG A 41 -10.56 -9.44 -0.81
CA ARG A 41 -10.44 -9.55 0.63
C ARG A 41 -9.11 -10.16 1.07
N ALA A 42 -8.61 -11.18 0.36
CA ALA A 42 -7.39 -11.88 0.77
C ALA A 42 -6.17 -10.94 0.68
N ARG A 43 -6.06 -10.15 -0.39
CA ARG A 43 -5.02 -9.11 -0.52
C ARG A 43 -5.22 -8.00 0.51
N ALA A 44 -6.44 -7.50 0.70
CA ALA A 44 -6.73 -6.45 1.67
C ALA A 44 -6.32 -6.85 3.11
N GLU A 45 -6.60 -8.09 3.52
CA GLU A 45 -6.27 -8.59 4.87
C GLU A 45 -4.79 -8.97 5.04
N SER A 46 -4.07 -9.24 3.96
CA SER A 46 -2.72 -9.82 4.00
C SER A 46 -1.59 -8.86 3.58
N THR A 47 -1.91 -7.77 2.87
CA THR A 47 -0.92 -6.83 2.36
C THR A 47 -0.18 -6.13 3.49
N SER A 48 1.14 -6.17 3.46
CA SER A 48 2.04 -5.46 4.39
C SER A 48 2.74 -4.27 3.73
N PHE A 49 3.46 -3.46 4.52
CA PHE A 49 4.30 -2.39 3.95
C PHE A 49 5.43 -2.95 3.08
N ARG A 50 5.96 -4.13 3.40
CA ARG A 50 6.93 -4.81 2.53
C ARG A 50 6.34 -5.08 1.15
N ASP A 51 5.10 -5.55 1.06
CA ASP A 51 4.44 -5.81 -0.23
C ASP A 51 4.24 -4.53 -1.05
N LEU A 52 3.82 -3.44 -0.39
CA LEU A 52 3.63 -2.13 -1.03
C LEU A 52 4.95 -1.58 -1.58
N LEU A 53 6.00 -1.56 -0.75
CA LEU A 53 7.30 -1.00 -1.10
C LEU A 53 8.10 -1.86 -2.10
N SER A 54 7.80 -3.16 -2.18
CA SER A 54 8.45 -4.10 -3.11
C SER A 54 7.62 -4.41 -4.36
N HIS A 55 6.46 -3.77 -4.54
CA HIS A 55 5.58 -3.97 -5.69
C HIS A 55 5.08 -5.41 -5.86
N ARG A 56 4.74 -6.08 -4.74
CA ARG A 56 4.37 -7.51 -4.69
C ARG A 56 2.89 -7.78 -4.41
N THR A 57 2.03 -6.76 -4.46
CA THR A 57 0.57 -6.96 -4.39
C THR A 57 0.00 -7.57 -5.67
N CYS A 58 0.74 -7.52 -6.78
CA CYS A 58 0.31 -7.97 -8.10
C CYS A 58 -0.95 -7.25 -8.62
N LEU A 59 -1.17 -6.02 -8.17
CA LEU A 59 -2.16 -5.13 -8.78
C LEU A 59 -1.64 -4.61 -10.12
N ALA A 60 -2.53 -4.49 -11.10
CA ALA A 60 -2.23 -3.89 -12.39
C ALA A 60 -1.76 -2.45 -12.20
N ARG A 61 -0.93 -1.96 -13.12
CA ARG A 61 -0.57 -0.55 -13.15
C ARG A 61 -1.78 0.24 -13.63
N ASP A 62 -2.20 1.23 -12.83
CA ASP A 62 -3.26 2.17 -13.19
C ASP A 62 -2.77 3.60 -12.95
N ASP A 63 -1.99 4.12 -13.88
CA ASP A 63 -1.45 5.47 -13.82
C ASP A 63 -2.28 6.49 -14.61
N ILE A 64 -3.25 6.04 -15.42
CA ILE A 64 -4.06 6.92 -16.29
C ILE A 64 -4.75 8.01 -15.47
N GLY A 65 -5.38 7.66 -14.34
CA GLY A 65 -6.08 8.63 -13.49
C GLY A 65 -5.15 9.72 -12.92
N VAL A 66 -3.90 9.36 -12.61
CA VAL A 66 -2.88 10.30 -12.11
C VAL A 66 -2.30 11.12 -13.27
N SER A 67 -1.98 10.50 -14.39
CA SER A 67 -1.36 11.13 -15.56
C SER A 67 -2.22 12.21 -16.21
N PHE A 68 -3.55 12.11 -16.09
CA PHE A 68 -4.49 13.08 -16.64
C PHE A 68 -5.16 13.96 -15.56
N GLU A 69 -4.58 14.01 -14.35
CA GLU A 69 -5.09 14.81 -13.21
C GLU A 69 -6.58 14.55 -12.90
N ALA A 70 -7.06 13.34 -13.18
CA ALA A 70 -8.45 12.94 -12.95
C ALA A 70 -8.73 12.63 -11.47
N ILE A 71 -7.67 12.42 -10.69
CA ILE A 71 -7.72 12.21 -9.24
C ILE A 71 -7.42 13.54 -8.54
N LYS A 72 -8.36 14.03 -7.73
CA LYS A 72 -8.32 15.38 -7.15
C LYS A 72 -7.86 15.42 -5.70
N SER A 73 -7.85 14.28 -5.00
CA SER A 73 -7.39 14.19 -3.61
C SER A 73 -6.77 12.84 -3.28
N ILE A 74 -6.06 12.76 -2.15
CA ILE A 74 -5.42 11.53 -1.69
C ILE A 74 -6.44 10.50 -1.19
N GLU A 75 -7.58 10.96 -0.66
CA GLU A 75 -8.70 10.11 -0.25
C GLU A 75 -9.36 9.49 -1.48
N GLU A 76 -9.56 10.28 -2.55
CA GLU A 76 -10.07 9.77 -3.82
C GLU A 76 -9.10 8.74 -4.42
N PHE A 77 -7.80 9.03 -4.38
CA PHE A 77 -6.77 8.10 -4.81
C PHE A 77 -6.83 6.77 -4.04
N ALA A 78 -6.88 6.82 -2.71
CA ALA A 78 -6.97 5.64 -1.85
C ALA A 78 -8.28 4.87 -2.07
N TYR A 79 -9.39 5.57 -2.31
CA TYR A 79 -10.68 4.97 -2.64
C TYR A 79 -10.65 4.26 -4.00
N ARG A 80 -10.12 4.90 -5.04
CA ARG A 80 -10.03 4.33 -6.40
C ARG A 80 -9.09 3.14 -6.47
N SER A 81 -8.03 3.14 -5.65
CA SER A 81 -7.07 2.03 -5.57
C SER A 81 -7.71 0.68 -5.22
N ARG A 82 -8.90 0.70 -4.60
CA ARG A 82 -9.70 -0.49 -4.28
C ARG A 82 -10.22 -1.23 -5.51
N TYR A 83 -10.28 -0.56 -6.67
CA TYR A 83 -10.85 -1.10 -7.90
C TYR A 83 -9.78 -1.48 -8.93
N ILE A 84 -8.49 -1.35 -8.60
CA ILE A 84 -7.41 -1.73 -9.49
C ILE A 84 -7.43 -3.26 -9.65
N PRO A 85 -7.59 -3.80 -10.87
CA PRO A 85 -7.63 -5.24 -11.08
C PRO A 85 -6.27 -5.88 -10.80
N GLU A 86 -6.26 -7.16 -10.48
CA GLU A 86 -5.03 -7.93 -10.38
C GLU A 86 -4.43 -8.23 -11.76
N GLY A 87 -3.10 -8.22 -11.84
CA GLY A 87 -2.35 -8.71 -13.00
C GLY A 87 -1.77 -10.12 -12.79
N CYS A 88 -1.67 -10.57 -11.53
CA CYS A 88 -1.13 -11.88 -11.15
C CYS A 88 -1.62 -12.29 -9.74
N PRO A 89 -1.44 -13.56 -9.33
CA PRO A 89 -1.69 -13.98 -7.95
C PRO A 89 -0.87 -13.17 -6.92
N PHE A 90 -1.41 -12.98 -5.72
CA PHE A 90 -0.75 -12.19 -4.67
C PHE A 90 0.66 -12.74 -4.35
N ARG A 91 1.66 -11.84 -4.29
CA ARG A 91 3.09 -12.14 -4.05
C ARG A 91 3.76 -13.10 -5.04
N SER A 92 3.09 -13.53 -6.11
CA SER A 92 3.66 -14.48 -7.07
C SER A 92 4.64 -13.84 -8.06
N GLY A 93 4.70 -12.51 -8.10
CA GLY A 93 5.59 -11.78 -9.00
C GLY A 93 5.81 -10.34 -8.55
N LEU A 94 6.54 -9.59 -9.38
CA LEU A 94 6.75 -8.16 -9.24
C LEU A 94 5.96 -7.44 -10.34
N SER A 95 5.11 -6.50 -9.95
CA SER A 95 4.36 -5.63 -10.86
C SER A 95 4.59 -4.18 -10.45
N TYR A 96 5.53 -3.51 -11.12
CA TYR A 96 5.90 -2.14 -10.77
C TYR A 96 4.68 -1.21 -10.85
N ASN A 97 4.37 -0.58 -9.72
CA ASN A 97 3.20 0.27 -9.58
C ASN A 97 3.48 1.39 -8.57
N ASN A 98 3.58 2.62 -9.06
CA ASN A 98 3.82 3.82 -8.24
C ASN A 98 2.68 4.07 -7.25
N ASN A 99 1.46 3.61 -7.54
CA ASN A 99 0.32 3.82 -6.68
C ASN A 99 0.50 3.15 -5.32
N LEU A 100 1.24 2.03 -5.26
CA LEU A 100 1.54 1.34 -4.01
C LEU A 100 2.44 2.17 -3.09
N LEU A 101 3.35 2.97 -3.66
CA LEU A 101 4.20 3.87 -2.88
C LEU A 101 3.40 5.06 -2.36
N ALA A 102 2.47 5.60 -3.15
CA ALA A 102 1.57 6.65 -2.72
C ALA A 102 0.64 6.17 -1.59
N LEU A 103 0.06 4.97 -1.72
CA LEU A 103 -0.72 4.33 -0.65
C LEU A 103 0.11 4.13 0.63
N ALA A 104 1.36 3.67 0.51
CA ALA A 104 2.23 3.50 1.67
C ALA A 104 2.51 4.84 2.37
N GLY A 105 2.69 5.92 1.59
CA GLY A 105 2.85 7.28 2.12
C GLY A 105 1.61 7.79 2.84
N GLU A 106 0.42 7.58 2.26
CA GLU A 106 -0.84 7.98 2.88
C GLU A 106 -1.10 7.24 4.20
N LEU A 107 -0.81 5.93 4.24
CA LEU A 107 -0.99 5.12 5.45
C LEU A 107 -0.16 5.62 6.65
N ILE A 108 1.07 6.11 6.41
CA ILE A 108 1.94 6.63 7.48
C ILE A 108 1.66 8.09 7.83
N ALA A 109 0.90 8.81 7.00
CA ALA A 109 0.48 10.18 7.28
C ALA A 109 -0.68 10.26 8.30
N GLN A 110 -1.32 9.12 8.58
CA GLN A 110 -2.36 8.93 9.58
C GLN A 110 -1.83 8.95 11.03
#